data_AF-A0A9P7GMD3-F1
#
_entry.id   AF-A0A9P7GMD3-F1
#
_cell.length_a   1.000
_cell.length_b   1.000
_cell.length_c   1.000
_cell.angle_alpha   90.00
_cell.angle_beta   90.00
_cell.angle_gamma   90.00
#
_symmetry.space_group_name_H-M   'P 1'
#
loop_
_entity.id
_entity.type
_entity.pdbx_description
1 polymer ?
#
loop_
_entity_poly.entity_id
_entity_poly.type
_entity_poly.pdbx_seq_one_letter_code
_entity_poly.pdbx_strand_id
1 'polypeptide(L)'
;MFNINCVARRLIRNPVQHVGIRRESTALHFYQNRQLELYASKEAKRLTLRQLIFFGRSMDEERLIKSANYVRSELPIRIAHRLRDLQALPYIAVTQEGVAKVYELYWSAFEQ
;
A
#
# COMPACT_ATOMS: atom_id res chain seq x y z
N MET A 1 27.73 -39.00 31.95
CA MET A 1 27.59 -38.73 33.40
C MET A 1 27.54 -37.22 33.61
N PHE A 2 26.33 -36.67 33.81
CA PHE A 2 25.91 -35.86 34.98
C PHE A 2 26.78 -34.61 35.21
N ASN A 3 26.38 -33.39 34.81
CA ASN A 3 25.31 -32.52 35.35
C ASN A 3 25.35 -32.36 36.88
N ILE A 4 25.71 -31.16 37.35
CA ILE A 4 25.12 -30.56 38.57
C ILE A 4 24.84 -29.07 38.33
N ASN A 5 23.55 -28.76 38.42
CA ASN A 5 22.85 -27.49 38.38
C ASN A 5 23.31 -26.43 39.40
N CYS A 6 23.06 -25.14 39.11
CA CYS A 6 22.67 -24.17 40.15
C CYS A 6 21.73 -23.06 39.61
N VAL A 7 20.44 -23.39 39.64
CA VAL A 7 19.22 -22.63 39.97
C VAL A 7 19.20 -21.08 39.97
N ALA A 8 18.33 -20.58 39.08
CA ALA A 8 17.33 -19.49 39.19
C ALA A 8 17.73 -18.03 39.52
N ARG A 9 17.43 -17.16 38.54
CA ARG A 9 16.56 -16.00 38.80
C ARG A 9 15.50 -15.87 37.71
N ARG A 10 14.27 -16.12 38.12
CA ARG A 10 13.02 -15.92 37.42
C ARG A 10 12.77 -14.39 37.38
N LEU A 11 12.90 -13.78 36.21
CA LEU A 11 12.14 -12.57 35.90
C LEU A 11 11.25 -12.89 34.71
N ILE A 12 9.97 -12.97 35.04
CA ILE A 12 8.86 -13.08 34.12
C ILE A 12 8.88 -11.83 33.22
N ARG A 13 9.11 -12.00 31.92
CA ARG A 13 8.57 -11.11 30.90
C ARG A 13 7.93 -11.96 29.82
N ASN A 14 6.65 -11.65 29.62
CA ASN A 14 5.69 -12.33 28.76
C ASN A 14 6.25 -12.66 27.36
N PRO A 15 5.94 -13.83 26.80
CA PRO A 15 6.16 -14.09 25.39
C PRO A 15 5.07 -13.33 24.63
N VAL A 16 5.38 -12.16 24.07
CA VAL A 16 4.57 -11.65 22.95
C VAL A 16 4.93 -12.52 21.77
N GLN A 17 4.17 -13.61 21.62
CA GLN A 17 4.15 -14.43 20.43
C GLN A 17 3.61 -13.55 19.29
N HIS A 18 4.50 -12.85 18.59
CA HIS A 18 4.15 -12.46 17.23
C HIS A 18 4.10 -13.74 16.42
N VAL A 19 2.88 -14.19 16.16
CA VAL A 19 2.52 -15.25 15.22
C VAL A 19 3.10 -14.85 13.87
N GLY A 20 4.33 -15.27 13.63
CA GLY A 20 5.00 -15.16 12.35
C GLY A 20 4.32 -16.12 11.40
N ILE A 21 3.29 -15.63 10.70
CA ILE A 21 2.89 -16.19 9.42
C ILE A 21 4.15 -16.16 8.56
N ARG A 22 4.78 -17.32 8.36
CA ARG A 22 5.77 -17.48 7.30
C ARG A 22 5.02 -17.25 5.98
N ARG A 23 4.97 -16.00 5.51
CA ARG A 23 4.53 -15.66 4.16
C ARG A 23 5.59 -16.24 3.22
N GLU A 24 5.32 -17.44 2.71
CA GLU A 24 6.04 -18.03 1.59
C GLU A 24 6.09 -17.02 0.44
N SER A 25 7.31 -16.63 0.02
CA SER A 25 7.67 -16.05 -1.29
C SER A 25 6.76 -14.98 -1.93
N THR A 26 5.98 -14.20 -1.17
CA THR A 26 5.19 -13.08 -1.72
C THR A 26 6.07 -11.96 -2.27
N ALA A 27 7.32 -11.86 -1.83
CA ALA A 27 8.27 -10.84 -2.26
C ALA A 27 8.63 -10.92 -3.77
N LEU A 28 8.54 -12.10 -4.40
CA LEU A 28 8.72 -12.23 -5.85
C LEU A 28 7.42 -11.94 -6.62
N HIS A 29 6.27 -12.34 -6.07
CA HIS A 29 4.95 -12.01 -6.63
C HIS A 29 4.61 -10.52 -6.50
N PHE A 30 5.27 -9.83 -5.58
CA PHE A 30 5.21 -8.38 -5.31
C PHE A 30 5.47 -7.53 -6.56
N TYR A 31 6.36 -7.99 -7.45
CA TYR A 31 6.78 -7.26 -8.65
C TYR A 31 6.05 -7.70 -9.93
N GLN A 32 5.14 -8.68 -9.85
CA GLN A 32 4.54 -9.32 -11.03
C GLN A 32 3.02 -9.23 -11.05
N ASN A 33 2.46 -8.05 -10.76
CA ASN A 33 1.03 -7.83 -10.99
C ASN A 33 0.80 -7.21 -12.37
N ARG A 34 0.35 -8.03 -13.33
CA ARG A 34 0.00 -7.57 -14.69
C ARG A 34 -1.07 -6.46 -14.67
N GLN A 35 -2.02 -6.50 -13.75
CA GLN A 35 -3.05 -5.46 -13.65
C GLN A 35 -2.44 -4.13 -13.18
N LEU A 36 -1.52 -4.17 -12.21
CA LEU A 36 -0.80 -2.98 -11.76
C LEU A 36 -0.07 -2.29 -12.93
N GLU A 37 0.66 -3.06 -13.74
CA GLU A 37 1.40 -2.53 -14.91
C GLU A 37 0.46 -1.93 -15.97
N LEU A 38 -0.74 -2.49 -16.15
CA LEU A 38 -1.75 -1.94 -17.06
C LEU A 38 -2.29 -0.57 -16.61
N TYR A 39 -2.37 -0.31 -15.31
CA TYR A 39 -2.78 1.00 -14.80
C TYR A 39 -1.61 1.96 -14.67
N ALA A 40 -0.42 1.47 -14.29
CA ALA A 40 0.80 2.27 -14.19
C ALA A 40 1.31 2.75 -15.57
N SER A 41 1.00 2.05 -16.66
CA SER A 41 1.31 2.52 -18.02
C SER A 41 0.39 3.63 -18.51
N LYS A 42 -0.78 3.85 -17.89
CA LYS A 42 -1.71 4.92 -18.27
C LYS A 42 -1.25 6.26 -17.70
N GLU A 43 -1.38 7.32 -18.49
CA GLU A 43 -1.08 8.67 -18.00
C GLU A 43 -2.16 9.16 -17.02
N ALA A 44 -1.74 9.70 -15.87
CA ALA A 44 -2.64 10.30 -14.90
C ALA A 44 -3.01 11.74 -15.34
N LYS A 45 -4.31 12.03 -15.45
CA LYS A 45 -4.76 13.36 -15.92
C LYS A 45 -4.57 14.40 -14.83
N ARG A 46 -3.91 15.50 -15.17
CA ARG A 46 -3.73 16.64 -14.25
C ARG A 46 -5.01 17.48 -14.21
N LEU A 47 -5.44 17.84 -13.01
CA LEU A 47 -6.54 18.78 -12.80
C LEU A 47 -5.98 20.17 -12.53
N THR A 48 -6.62 21.17 -13.13
CA THR A 48 -6.28 22.58 -12.89
C THR A 48 -7.14 23.16 -11.77
N LEU A 49 -6.60 24.16 -11.06
CA LEU A 49 -7.34 24.86 -10.00
C LEU A 49 -8.64 25.48 -10.53
N ARG A 50 -8.61 26.04 -11.74
CA ARG A 50 -9.80 26.62 -12.40
C ARG A 50 -10.91 25.58 -12.60
N GLN A 51 -10.56 24.36 -13.01
CA GLN A 51 -11.54 23.27 -13.20
C GLN A 51 -12.18 22.87 -11.86
N LEU A 52 -11.40 22.78 -10.79
CA LEU A 52 -11.90 22.44 -9.45
C LEU A 52 -12.87 23.52 -8.92
N ILE A 53 -12.51 24.80 -9.06
CA ILE A 53 -13.38 25.92 -8.65
C ILE A 53 -14.67 25.92 -9.46
N PHE A 54 -14.58 25.70 -10.77
CA PHE A 54 -15.76 25.68 -11.64
C PHE A 54 -16.69 24.50 -11.31
N PHE A 55 -16.13 23.33 -11.02
CA PHE A 55 -16.90 22.16 -10.59
C PHE A 55 -17.68 22.42 -9.29
N GLY A 56 -17.08 23.11 -8.32
CA GLY A 56 -17.72 23.39 -7.03
C GLY A 56 -18.77 24.52 -7.02
N ARG A 57 -18.91 25.30 -8.10
CA ARG A 57 -19.85 26.45 -8.13
C ARG A 57 -21.32 26.06 -8.34
N SER A 58 -21.58 24.93 -9.01
CA SER A 58 -22.93 24.49 -9.33
C SER A 58 -22.93 22.97 -9.50
N MET A 59 -23.57 22.27 -8.57
CA MET A 59 -23.51 20.82 -8.46
C MET A 59 -24.86 20.20 -8.81
N ASP A 60 -24.99 19.81 -10.08
CA ASP A 60 -26.16 19.11 -10.62
C ASP A 60 -25.95 17.60 -10.57
N GLU A 61 -27.04 16.82 -10.62
CA GLU A 61 -26.97 15.36 -10.59
C GLU A 61 -26.06 14.78 -11.68
N GLU A 62 -26.16 15.30 -12.91
CA GLU A 62 -25.29 14.88 -14.00
C GLU A 62 -23.81 15.14 -13.73
N ARG A 63 -23.49 16.26 -13.06
CA ARG A 63 -22.11 16.64 -12.75
C ARG A 63 -21.54 15.76 -11.65
N LEU A 64 -22.34 15.39 -10.66
CA LEU A 64 -21.99 14.42 -9.62
C LEU A 64 -21.67 13.05 -10.22
N ILE A 65 -22.51 12.56 -11.14
CA ILE A 65 -22.28 11.29 -11.82
C ILE A 65 -21.00 11.37 -12.66
N LYS A 66 -20.78 12.47 -13.38
CA LYS A 66 -19.55 12.69 -14.15
C LYS A 66 -18.30 12.71 -13.27
N SER A 67 -18.32 13.39 -12.12
CA SER A 67 -17.18 13.42 -11.20
C SER A 67 -16.93 12.08 -10.53
N ALA A 68 -17.99 11.36 -10.14
CA ALA A 68 -17.85 10.02 -9.56
C ALA A 68 -17.20 9.06 -10.56
N ASN A 69 -17.64 9.07 -11.81
CA ASN A 69 -17.04 8.26 -12.87
C ASN A 69 -15.59 8.67 -13.17
N TYR A 70 -15.29 9.97 -13.16
CA TYR A 70 -13.93 10.49 -13.33
C TYR A 70 -13.00 9.92 -12.24
N VAL A 71 -13.38 10.09 -10.97
CA VAL A 71 -12.61 9.61 -9.80
C VAL A 71 -12.44 8.09 -9.85
N ARG A 72 -13.49 7.34 -10.19
CA ARG A 72 -13.44 5.88 -10.34
C ARG A 72 -12.39 5.42 -11.36
N SER A 73 -12.22 6.16 -12.45
CA SER A 73 -11.23 5.83 -13.47
C SER A 73 -9.81 6.31 -13.15
N GLU A 74 -9.66 7.45 -12.48
CA GLU A 74 -8.37 8.10 -12.25
C GLU A 74 -7.68 7.65 -10.96
N LEU A 75 -8.44 7.30 -9.90
CA LEU A 75 -7.85 6.87 -8.62
C LEU A 75 -7.00 5.60 -8.78
N PRO A 76 -7.46 4.52 -9.43
CA PRO A 76 -6.65 3.32 -9.59
C PRO A 76 -5.36 3.57 -10.37
N ILE A 77 -5.41 4.45 -11.38
CA ILE A 77 -4.22 4.87 -12.16
C ILE A 77 -3.21 5.55 -11.24
N ARG A 78 -3.65 6.54 -10.43
CA ARG A 78 -2.77 7.30 -9.54
C ARG A 78 -2.17 6.43 -8.44
N ILE A 79 -2.96 5.51 -7.87
CA ILE A 79 -2.49 4.55 -6.87
C ILE A 79 -1.45 3.60 -7.49
N ALA A 80 -1.69 3.11 -8.71
CA ALA A 80 -0.75 2.24 -9.41
C ALA A 80 0.62 2.91 -9.64
N HIS A 81 0.62 4.19 -10.04
CA HIS A 81 1.86 4.98 -10.13
C HIS A 81 2.61 5.05 -8.80
N ARG A 82 1.89 5.29 -7.69
CA ARG A 82 2.52 5.33 -6.35
C ARG A 82 3.05 3.98 -5.90
N LEU A 83 2.33 2.90 -6.16
CA LEU A 83 2.82 1.55 -5.89
C LEU A 83 4.09 1.26 -6.69
N ARG A 84 4.16 1.70 -7.95
CA ARG A 84 5.36 1.57 -8.77
C ARG A 84 6.53 2.37 -8.22
N ASP A 85 6.30 3.61 -7.78
CA ASP A 85 7.31 4.45 -7.12
C ASP A 85 7.85 3.75 -5.85
N LEU A 86 6.97 3.15 -5.04
CA LEU A 86 7.34 2.44 -3.82
C LEU A 86 8.15 1.16 -4.13
N GLN A 87 7.82 0.44 -5.19
CA GLN A 87 8.57 -0.73 -5.65
C GLN A 87 9.95 -0.38 -6.21
N ALA A 88 10.13 0.82 -6.76
CA ALA A 88 11.41 1.30 -7.30
C ALA A 88 12.39 1.78 -6.22
N LEU A 89 11.97 1.84 -4.95
CA LEU A 89 12.82 2.27 -3.84
C LEU A 89 13.96 1.27 -3.58
N PRO A 90 15.13 1.75 -3.13
CA PRO A 90 16.23 0.87 -2.77
C PRO A 90 15.84 -0.03 -1.58
N TYR A 91 16.37 -1.25 -1.58
CA TYR A 91 16.04 -2.31 -0.62
C TYR A 91 16.03 -1.84 0.84
N ILE A 92 17.01 -1.03 1.25
CA ILE A 92 17.16 -0.52 2.62
C ILE A 92 15.91 0.28 3.06
N ALA A 93 15.33 1.07 2.16
CA ALA A 93 14.12 1.85 2.45
C ALA A 93 12.86 0.95 2.54
N VAL A 94 12.79 -0.09 1.70
CA VAL A 94 11.65 -1.02 1.65
C VAL A 94 11.61 -1.92 2.89
N THR A 95 12.76 -2.26 3.47
CA THR A 95 12.84 -3.10 4.68
C THR A 95 12.36 -2.41 5.96
N GLN A 96 12.17 -1.09 5.94
CA GLN A 96 11.66 -0.36 7.10
C GLN A 96 10.17 -0.64 7.31
N GLU A 97 9.78 -1.00 8.55
CA GLU A 97 8.40 -1.36 8.89
C GLU A 97 7.37 -0.28 8.50
N GLY A 98 7.72 1.00 8.63
CA GLY A 98 6.85 2.11 8.25
C GLY A 98 6.54 2.13 6.74
N VAL A 99 7.53 1.88 5.89
CA VAL A 99 7.36 1.87 4.43
C VAL A 99 6.57 0.64 4.01
N ALA A 100 6.86 -0.52 4.61
CA ALA A 100 6.09 -1.73 4.40
C ALA A 100 4.60 -1.54 4.76
N LYS A 101 4.31 -0.86 5.89
CA LYS A 101 2.93 -0.56 6.28
C LYS A 101 2.22 0.35 5.28
N VAL A 102 2.90 1.37 4.78
CA VAL A 102 2.35 2.27 3.75
C VAL A 102 2.08 1.49 2.47
N TYR A 103 3.03 0.66 2.01
CA TYR A 103 2.83 -0.18 0.84
C TYR A 103 1.56 -1.04 0.95
N GLU A 104 1.38 -1.74 2.07
CA GLU A 104 0.21 -2.60 2.30
C GLU A 104 -1.11 -1.80 2.27
N LEU A 105 -1.11 -0.56 2.80
CA LEU A 105 -2.28 0.31 2.73
C LEU A 105 -2.62 0.70 1.28
N TYR A 106 -1.62 1.11 0.50
CA TYR A 106 -1.81 1.45 -0.92
C TYR A 106 -2.24 0.22 -1.74
N TRP A 107 -1.70 -0.95 -1.43
CA TRP A 107 -2.09 -2.20 -2.06
C TRP A 107 -3.54 -2.55 -1.79
N SER A 108 -3.97 -2.48 -0.52
CA SER A 108 -5.35 -2.75 -0.13
C SER A 108 -6.35 -1.78 -0.76
N ALA A 109 -5.95 -0.52 -1.00
CA ALA A 109 -6.77 0.46 -1.69
C ALA A 109 -6.84 0.27 -3.21
N PHE A 110 -5.90 -0.48 -3.79
CA PHE A 110 -5.88 -0.79 -5.23
C PHE A 110 -6.73 -2.02 -5.58
N GLU A 111 -6.81 -3.01 -4.68
CA GLU A 111 -7.62 -4.23 -4.89
C GLU A 111 -9.13 -4.02 -4.69
N GLN A 112 -9.54 -2.92 -4.05
CA GLN A 112 -10.94 -2.55 -3.84
C GLN A 112 -11.59 -1.94 -5.09
#